data_AF-A0A3B9Y2G9-F1
#
_entry.id   AF-A0A3B9Y2G9-F1
#
_cell.length_a   1.000
_cell.length_b   1.000
_cell.length_c   1.000
_cell.angle_alpha   90.00
_cell.angle_beta   90.00
_cell.angle_gamma   90.00
#
_symmetry.space_group_name_H-M   'P 1'
#
loop_
_entity.id
_entity.type
_entity.pdbx_description
1 polymer ?
#
loop_
_entity_poly.entity_id
_entity_poly.type
_entity_poly.pdbx_seq_one_letter_code
_entity_poly.pdbx_strand_id
1 'polypeptide(L)'
;GVLVGDCYFTINEHDERQAEIGYTLSRAHQGQGFATEAVSCLLTYAFVTCNLHRIIAITDCENAASVALLERLGMRREGHFLQNVWFKGKWGDEYLYAILKEEWLNKHGSIVQE
;
A
#
# COMPACT_ATOMS: atom_id res chain seq x y z
N GLY A 1 -18.00 16.20 -6.61
CA GLY A 1 -16.61 15.83 -6.94
C GLY A 1 -16.59 14.89 -8.14
N VAL A 2 -15.40 14.55 -8.64
CA VAL A 2 -15.18 13.56 -9.71
C VAL A 2 -14.49 12.34 -9.10
N LEU A 3 -14.89 11.13 -9.49
CA LEU A 3 -14.21 9.90 -9.08
C LEU A 3 -12.87 9.79 -9.84
N VAL A 4 -11.76 9.75 -9.10
CA VAL A 4 -10.39 9.74 -9.67
C VAL A 4 -9.67 8.40 -9.53
N GLY A 5 -10.24 7.45 -8.79
CA GLY A 5 -9.70 6.14 -8.53
C GLY A 5 -10.28 5.51 -7.26
N ASP A 6 -9.58 4.50 -6.74
CA ASP A 6 -9.98 3.71 -5.58
C ASP A 6 -8.76 3.23 -4.78
N CYS A 7 -9.00 2.90 -3.52
CA CYS A 7 -8.04 2.22 -2.65
C CYS A 7 -8.81 1.28 -1.72
N TYR A 8 -8.20 0.16 -1.35
CA TYR A 8 -8.81 -0.87 -0.53
C TYR A 8 -7.76 -1.57 0.32
N PHE A 9 -8.22 -2.26 1.37
CA PHE A 9 -7.45 -3.36 1.96
C PHE A 9 -8.31 -4.61 2.04
N THR A 10 -7.66 -5.76 2.03
CA THR A 10 -8.28 -7.07 2.23
C THR A 10 -7.63 -7.74 3.42
N ILE A 11 -8.43 -8.12 4.42
CA ILE A 11 -7.94 -8.86 5.59
C ILE A 11 -7.44 -10.24 5.15
N ASN A 12 -6.29 -10.64 5.67
CA ASN A 12 -5.71 -11.94 5.39
C ASN A 12 -6.60 -13.05 5.99
N GLU A 13 -6.89 -14.07 5.19
CA GLU A 13 -7.79 -15.16 5.57
C GLU A 13 -7.24 -16.10 6.66
N HIS A 14 -5.92 -16.14 6.82
CA HIS A 14 -5.22 -16.99 7.78
C HIS A 14 -4.81 -16.25 9.05
N ASP A 15 -4.72 -14.92 9.01
CA ASP A 15 -4.38 -14.07 10.15
C ASP A 15 -5.06 -12.71 10.05
N GLU A 16 -6.17 -12.54 10.78
CA GLU A 16 -7.00 -11.32 10.77
C GLU A 16 -6.28 -10.06 11.25
N ARG A 17 -5.07 -10.19 11.82
CA ARG A 17 -4.23 -9.07 12.23
C ARG A 17 -3.42 -8.50 11.04
N GLN A 18 -3.52 -9.10 9.87
CA GLN A 18 -2.78 -8.69 8.68
C GLN A 18 -3.74 -8.36 7.54
N ALA A 19 -3.32 -7.45 6.66
CA ALA A 19 -4.06 -7.15 5.44
C ALA A 19 -3.13 -6.78 4.29
N GLU A 20 -3.64 -6.91 3.07
CA GLU A 20 -3.02 -6.38 1.85
C GLU A 20 -3.74 -5.09 1.44
N ILE A 21 -2.99 -4.05 1.06
CA ILE A 21 -3.54 -2.84 0.45
C ILE A 21 -3.35 -2.83 -1.07
N GLY A 22 -4.32 -2.23 -1.77
CA GLY A 22 -4.24 -1.93 -3.18
C GLY A 22 -4.86 -0.57 -3.50
N TYR A 23 -4.45 0.01 -4.63
CA TYR A 23 -4.95 1.30 -5.08
C TYR A 23 -4.78 1.49 -6.59
N THR A 24 -5.72 2.19 -7.19
CA THR A 24 -5.69 2.57 -8.60
C THR A 24 -6.06 4.04 -8.75
N LEU A 25 -5.31 4.78 -9.56
CA LEU A 25 -5.66 6.14 -9.96
C LEU A 25 -5.69 6.29 -11.47
N SER A 26 -6.69 7.04 -11.95
CA SER A 26 -6.74 7.50 -13.34
C SER A 26 -5.44 8.23 -13.72
N ARG A 27 -4.87 7.92 -14.89
CA ARG A 27 -3.61 8.51 -15.37
C ARG A 27 -3.62 10.03 -15.37
N ALA A 28 -4.78 10.65 -15.66
CA ALA A 28 -4.95 12.11 -15.66
C ALA A 28 -4.75 12.77 -14.28
N HIS A 29 -4.83 11.98 -13.20
CA HIS A 29 -4.75 12.45 -11.81
C HIS A 29 -3.51 11.91 -11.08
N GLN A 30 -2.59 11.25 -11.79
CA GLN A 30 -1.32 10.79 -11.21
C GLN A 30 -0.33 11.95 -11.05
N GLY A 31 0.63 11.81 -10.14
CA GLY A 31 1.66 12.83 -9.90
C GLY A 31 1.20 14.06 -9.12
N GLN A 32 -0.07 14.10 -8.67
CA GLN A 32 -0.66 15.25 -7.96
C GLN A 32 -0.79 15.04 -6.44
N GLY A 33 -0.30 13.92 -5.91
CA GLY A 33 -0.33 13.63 -4.48
C GLY A 33 -1.55 12.84 -3.98
N PHE A 34 -2.61 12.67 -4.79
CA PHE A 34 -3.83 11.96 -4.40
C PHE A 34 -3.59 10.54 -3.88
N ALA A 35 -2.67 9.78 -4.50
CA ALA A 35 -2.36 8.43 -4.03
C ALA A 35 -1.70 8.45 -2.64
N THR A 36 -0.79 9.41 -2.43
CA THR A 36 -0.14 9.59 -1.12
C THR A 36 -1.17 9.89 -0.05
N GLU A 37 -2.07 10.83 -0.32
CA GLU A 37 -3.14 11.20 0.63
C GLU A 37 -4.07 10.02 0.93
N ALA A 38 -4.62 9.39 -0.11
CA ALA A 38 -5.57 8.29 0.03
C ALA A 38 -4.96 7.08 0.75
N VAL A 39 -3.77 6.64 0.34
CA VAL A 39 -3.12 5.46 0.93
C VAL A 39 -2.61 5.76 2.35
N SER A 40 -2.14 6.98 2.64
CA SER A 40 -1.78 7.35 4.02
C SER A 40 -2.99 7.33 4.96
N CYS A 41 -4.14 7.84 4.48
CA CYS A 41 -5.39 7.80 5.22
C CYS A 41 -5.84 6.34 5.48
N LEU A 42 -5.78 5.50 4.44
CA LEU A 42 -6.13 4.08 4.55
C LEU A 42 -5.22 3.33 5.53
N LEU A 43 -3.90 3.53 5.46
CA LEU A 43 -2.94 2.94 6.41
C LEU A 43 -3.22 3.41 7.85
N THR A 44 -3.49 4.70 8.03
CA THR A 44 -3.85 5.24 9.35
C THR A 44 -5.11 4.57 9.88
N TYR A 45 -6.17 4.47 9.08
CA TYR A 45 -7.39 3.79 9.47
C TYR A 45 -7.15 2.30 9.81
N ALA A 46 -6.39 1.59 8.97
CA ALA A 46 -6.03 0.18 9.17
C ALA A 46 -5.28 -0.04 10.50
N PHE A 47 -4.32 0.80 10.84
CA PHE A 47 -3.51 0.64 12.04
C PHE A 47 -4.14 1.21 13.31
N VAL A 48 -4.80 2.36 13.22
CA VAL A 48 -5.37 3.07 14.37
C VAL A 48 -6.77 2.54 14.69
N THR A 49 -7.64 2.47 13.69
CA THR A 49 -9.05 2.08 13.88
C THR A 49 -9.24 0.57 13.84
N CYS A 50 -8.71 -0.11 12.83
CA CYS A 50 -8.85 -1.57 12.71
C CYS A 50 -7.84 -2.36 13.57
N ASN A 51 -6.88 -1.67 14.19
CA ASN A 51 -5.84 -2.28 15.03
C ASN A 51 -5.06 -3.43 14.36
N LEU A 52 -4.86 -3.34 13.04
CA LEU A 52 -4.05 -4.33 12.33
C LEU A 52 -2.59 -4.25 12.79
N HIS A 53 -1.89 -5.39 12.78
CA HIS A 53 -0.49 -5.49 13.14
C HIS A 53 0.42 -5.17 11.95
N ARG A 54 0.05 -5.62 10.76
CA ARG A 54 0.89 -5.58 9.57
C ARG A 54 0.08 -5.37 8.30
N ILE A 55 0.61 -4.53 7.42
CA ILE A 55 0.06 -4.30 6.08
C ILE A 55 1.11 -4.65 5.04
N ILE A 56 0.70 -5.39 4.00
CA ILE A 56 1.50 -5.67 2.81
C ILE A 56 0.94 -4.95 1.58
N ALA A 57 1.78 -4.76 0.57
CA ALA A 57 1.37 -4.34 -0.77
C ALA A 57 2.21 -5.10 -1.79
N ILE A 58 1.56 -5.60 -2.84
CA ILE A 58 2.25 -6.25 -3.97
C ILE A 58 2.13 -5.33 -5.18
N THR A 59 3.24 -5.12 -5.88
CA THR A 59 3.26 -4.29 -7.08
C THR A 59 4.22 -4.84 -8.12
N ASP A 60 3.87 -4.68 -9.39
CA ASP A 60 4.78 -4.91 -10.52
C ASP A 60 6.07 -4.10 -10.34
N CYS A 61 7.23 -4.74 -10.52
CA CYS A 61 8.54 -4.14 -10.40
C CYS A 61 8.75 -2.97 -11.38
N GLU A 62 8.10 -3.00 -12.55
CA GLU A 62 8.13 -1.94 -13.57
C GLU A 62 7.23 -0.74 -13.19
N ASN A 63 6.39 -0.85 -12.16
CA ASN A 63 5.53 0.24 -11.68
C ASN A 63 6.28 1.21 -10.75
N ALA A 64 7.18 2.01 -11.34
CA ALA A 64 8.01 2.97 -10.63
C ALA A 64 7.21 3.97 -9.74
N ALA A 65 5.98 4.32 -10.15
CA ALA A 65 5.14 5.23 -9.37
C ALA A 65 4.64 4.59 -8.06
N SER A 66 4.19 3.34 -8.12
CA SER A 66 3.78 2.56 -6.95
C SER A 66 4.97 2.29 -6.03
N VAL A 67 6.10 1.83 -6.60
CA VAL A 67 7.37 1.63 -5.87
C VAL A 67 7.78 2.88 -5.08
N ALA A 68 7.82 4.04 -5.75
CA ALA A 68 8.20 5.29 -5.11
C ALA A 68 7.19 5.74 -4.04
N LEU A 69 5.89 5.43 -4.21
CA LEU A 69 4.88 5.72 -3.21
C LEU A 69 5.06 4.84 -1.96
N LEU A 70 5.17 3.53 -2.12
CA LEU A 70 5.32 2.57 -1.01
C LEU A 70 6.56 2.90 -0.17
N GLU A 71 7.70 3.19 -0.82
CA GLU A 71 8.93 3.59 -0.14
C GLU A 71 8.78 4.94 0.58
N ARG A 72 8.11 5.93 -0.03
CA ARG A 72 7.83 7.22 0.62
C ARG A 72 6.96 7.05 1.87
N LEU A 73 5.97 6.16 1.81
CA LEU A 73 5.11 5.83 2.95
C LEU A 73 5.87 5.08 4.05
N GLY A 74 7.07 4.58 3.77
CA GLY A 74 7.94 3.93 4.73
C GLY A 74 7.78 2.41 4.78
N MET A 75 7.11 1.84 3.77
CA MET A 75 7.07 0.39 3.61
C MET A 75 8.44 -0.11 3.16
N ARG A 76 8.88 -1.24 3.70
CA ARG A 76 10.11 -1.92 3.29
C ARG A 76 9.80 -2.93 2.21
N ARG A 77 10.69 -3.05 1.24
CA ARG A 77 10.68 -4.16 0.29
C ARG A 77 11.18 -5.42 1.00
N GLU A 78 10.32 -6.41 1.15
CA GLU A 78 10.64 -7.67 1.84
C GLU A 78 10.73 -8.86 0.88
N GLY A 79 10.24 -8.72 -0.36
CA GLY A 79 10.31 -9.78 -1.37
C GLY A 79 10.43 -9.27 -2.80
N HIS A 80 11.05 -10.10 -3.65
CA HIS A 80 11.04 -9.97 -5.11
C HIS A 80 10.69 -11.33 -5.68
N PHE A 81 9.49 -11.42 -6.24
CA PHE A 81 8.97 -12.63 -6.86
C PHE A 81 9.23 -12.56 -8.36
N LEU A 82 10.04 -13.49 -8.86
CA LEU A 82 10.37 -13.60 -10.28
C LEU A 82 9.24 -14.32 -11.01
N GLN A 83 8.78 -13.75 -12.13
CA GLN A 83 7.74 -14.36 -12.97
C GLN A 83 6.49 -14.79 -12.17
N ASN A 84 6.08 -13.98 -11.20
CA ASN A 84 5.01 -14.32 -10.25
C ASN A 84 3.62 -14.21 -10.86
N VAL A 85 3.44 -13.25 -11.79
CA VAL A 85 2.13 -12.92 -12.36
C VAL A 85 2.17 -12.97 -13.88
N TRP A 86 1.15 -13.56 -14.50
CA TRP A 86 0.95 -13.47 -15.95
C TRP A 86 0.05 -12.28 -16.26
N PHE A 87 0.61 -11.23 -16.87
CA PHE A 87 -0.12 -10.02 -17.18
C PHE A 87 0.34 -9.42 -18.51
N LYS A 88 -0.60 -8.90 -19.30
CA LYS A 88 -0.35 -8.30 -20.64
C LYS A 88 0.45 -9.22 -21.59
N GLY A 89 0.27 -10.53 -21.48
CA GLY A 89 0.91 -11.51 -22.37
C GLY A 89 2.37 -11.83 -22.06
N LYS A 90 2.88 -11.44 -20.89
CA LYS A 90 4.20 -11.85 -20.39
C LYS A 90 4.11 -12.24 -18.91
N TRP A 91 5.08 -13.04 -18.45
CA TRP A 91 5.35 -13.17 -17.02
C TRP A 91 6.00 -11.89 -16.51
N GLY A 92 5.47 -11.35 -15.43
CA GLY A 92 5.95 -10.16 -14.74
C GLY A 92 6.52 -10.49 -13.36
N ASP A 93 7.46 -9.67 -12.93
CA ASP A 93 8.03 -9.72 -11.60
C ASP A 93 7.24 -8.80 -10.66
N GLU A 94 7.16 -9.16 -9.39
CA GLU A 94 6.50 -8.35 -8.37
C GLU A 94 7.40 -8.12 -7.15
N TYR A 95 7.28 -6.94 -6.57
CA TYR A 95 7.81 -6.64 -5.25
C TYR A 95 6.73 -6.78 -4.19
N LEU A 96 7.09 -7.42 -3.08
CA LEU A 96 6.32 -7.38 -1.85
C LEU A 96 6.90 -6.30 -0.95
N TYR A 97 6.03 -5.36 -0.57
CA TYR A 97 6.30 -4.35 0.43
C TYR A 97 5.52 -4.65 1.70
N ALA A 98 6.05 -4.23 2.85
CA ALA A 98 5.35 -4.34 4.11
C ALA A 98 5.68 -3.22 5.09
N ILE A 99 4.76 -2.98 6.03
CA ILE A 99 4.94 -2.10 7.17
C ILE A 99 4.18 -2.63 8.38
N LEU A 100 4.76 -2.47 9.56
CA LEU A 100 4.17 -2.82 10.85
C LEU A 100 3.49 -1.59 11.46
N LYS A 101 2.50 -1.85 12.32
CA LYS A 101 1.81 -0.82 13.08
C LYS A 101 2.77 0.10 13.83
N GLU A 102 3.74 -0.48 14.53
CA GLU A 102 4.71 0.29 15.31
C GLU A 102 5.54 1.24 14.44
N GLU A 103 5.95 0.79 13.26
CA GLU A 103 6.74 1.59 12.32
C GLU A 103 5.92 2.76 11.76
N TRP A 104 4.64 2.51 11.46
CA TRP A 104 3.71 3.55 11.04
C TRP A 104 3.51 4.59 12.15
N LEU A 105 3.25 4.16 13.38
CA LEU A 105 3.01 5.04 14.52
C LEU A 105 4.25 5.85 14.91
N ASN A 106 5.43 5.23 14.89
CA ASN A 106 6.69 5.93 15.19
C ASN A 106 6.99 7.03 14.16
N LYS A 107 6.62 6.82 12.90
CA LYS A 107 6.80 7.82 11.83
C LYS A 107 5.77 8.95 11.90
N HIS A 108 4.57 8.70 12.43
CA HIS A 108 3.44 9.64 12.45
C HIS A 108 2.98 10.00 13.87
N GLY A 109 3.89 9.95 14.85
CA GLY A 109 3.66 10.04 16.30
C GLY A 109 3.02 11.33 16.86
N SER A 110 2.26 12.06 16.06
CA SER A 110 1.48 13.24 16.46
C SER A 110 -0.01 13.17 16.09
N ILE A 111 -0.49 12.07 15.49
CA ILE A 111 -1.90 11.96 15.04
C ILE A 111 -2.79 11.23 16.06
N VAL A 112 -2.24 10.72 17.17
CA VAL A 112 -2.99 9.92 18.15
C VAL A 112 -2.98 10.59 19.53
N GLN A 113 -3.54 11.79 19.62
CA GLN A 113 -4.12 12.31 20.86
C GLN A 113 -5.48 12.91 20.55
N GLU A 114 -6.51 12.08 20.76
CA GLU A 114 -7.84 12.36 21.37
C GLU A 114 -8.84 11.29 20.96
#